data_AF-A0A1Q6VFU3-F1
#
_entry.id   AF-A0A1Q6VFU3-F1
#
_cell.length_a   1.000
_cell.length_b   1.000
_cell.length_c   1.000
_cell.angle_alpha   90.00
_cell.angle_beta   90.00
_cell.angle_gamma   90.00
#
_symmetry.space_group_name_H-M   'P 1'
#
loop_
_entity.id
_entity.type
_entity.pdbx_description
1 polymer ?
#
loop_
_entity_poly.entity_id
_entity_poly.type
_entity_poly.pdbx_seq_one_letter_code
_entity_poly.pdbx_strand_id
1 'polypeptide(L)'
;MDGVKVNGAGSGFFEYRVAWPAAIALADLDSAVFVAEVSSKQLFGKDRAGSGRIEGDFMRGRGTLDPSLNPNAYPMTDEQRFPSAVTLRINGVIAGRATLADDPADHRGILSWHYQMHDRRLREAGSYGTMLRVAVPRDALERAAAQGQLVIRLEVDAELPGGLAIYGRRFGRYPLDPTVIFLLRR
;
A
#
# COMPACT_ATOMS: atom_id res chain seq x y z
N MET A 1 0.33 -12.01 -3.51
CA MET A 1 0.88 -11.99 -4.88
C MET A 1 2.41 -11.99 -4.81
N ASP A 2 3.01 -13.00 -4.16
CA ASP A 2 4.47 -13.16 -4.06
C ASP A 2 5.27 -11.87 -3.74
N GLY A 3 4.70 -10.99 -2.91
CA GLY A 3 5.30 -9.72 -2.50
C GLY A 3 5.16 -8.54 -3.48
N VAL A 4 4.56 -8.67 -4.67
CA VAL A 4 4.43 -7.52 -5.62
C VAL A 4 3.39 -6.48 -5.18
N LYS A 5 2.44 -6.89 -4.33
CA LYS A 5 1.54 -6.04 -3.55
C LYS A 5 1.32 -6.72 -2.20
N VAL A 6 1.33 -5.93 -1.13
CA VAL A 6 0.92 -6.35 0.21
C VAL A 6 -0.21 -5.44 0.68
N ASN A 7 -1.20 -6.00 1.37
CA ASN A 7 -2.35 -5.21 1.82
C ASN A 7 -2.99 -5.80 3.08
N GLY A 8 -3.73 -4.95 3.78
CA GLY A 8 -4.48 -5.29 4.99
C GLY A 8 -5.61 -4.30 5.19
N ALA A 9 -6.78 -4.79 5.59
CA ALA A 9 -7.96 -3.97 5.86
C ALA A 9 -8.05 -3.60 7.35
N GLY A 10 -8.79 -2.54 7.68
CA GLY A 10 -8.93 -2.07 9.06
C GLY A 10 -7.72 -1.27 9.53
N SER A 11 -7.40 -1.35 10.82
CA SER A 11 -6.21 -0.76 11.43
C SER A 11 -5.10 -1.80 11.62
N GLY A 12 -3.85 -1.34 11.74
CA GLY A 12 -2.68 -2.22 11.85
C GLY A 12 -1.43 -1.56 11.29
N PHE A 13 -0.42 -2.36 10.92
CA PHE A 13 0.79 -1.82 10.31
C PHE A 13 1.51 -2.81 9.38
N PHE A 14 2.29 -2.26 8.46
CA PHE A 14 3.36 -2.97 7.75
C PHE A 14 4.71 -2.47 8.22
N GLU A 15 5.66 -3.38 8.45
CA GLU A 15 7.02 -3.06 8.87
C GLU A 15 8.03 -3.63 7.88
N TYR A 16 8.93 -2.77 7.41
CA TYR A 16 10.10 -3.13 6.60
C TYR A 16 11.37 -2.90 7.42
N ARG A 17 12.28 -3.87 7.37
CA ARG A 17 13.61 -3.78 7.96
C ARG A 17 14.63 -3.85 6.84
N VAL A 18 15.41 -2.79 6.69
CA VAL A 18 16.43 -2.68 5.64
C VAL A 18 17.76 -2.39 6.31
N ALA A 19 18.82 -3.09 5.93
CA ALA A 19 20.15 -2.82 6.45
C ALA A 19 20.58 -1.39 6.10
N TRP A 20 21.24 -0.72 7.04
CA TRP A 20 21.88 0.55 6.73
C TRP A 20 22.97 0.31 5.66
N PRO A 21 22.99 1.10 4.58
CA PRO A 21 23.95 0.90 3.51
C PRO A 21 25.38 1.16 4.01
N ALA A 22 26.23 0.13 3.98
CA ALA A 22 27.60 0.18 4.52
C ALA A 22 28.48 1.26 3.88
N ALA A 23 28.19 1.68 2.65
CA ALA A 23 28.93 2.70 1.92
C ALA A 23 28.57 4.14 2.32
N ILE A 24 27.58 4.37 3.19
CA ILE A 24 27.11 5.70 3.55
C ILE A 24 27.43 5.97 5.02
N ALA A 25 28.38 6.88 5.27
CA ALA A 25 28.56 7.45 6.60
C ALA A 25 27.49 8.51 6.85
N LEU A 26 26.94 8.55 8.07
CA LEU A 26 25.91 9.54 8.44
C LEU A 26 26.42 10.98 8.29
N ALA A 27 27.71 11.21 8.46
CA ALA A 27 28.34 12.53 8.30
C ALA A 27 28.28 13.06 6.86
N ASP A 28 28.25 12.15 5.87
CA ASP A 28 28.20 12.48 4.45
C ASP A 28 26.76 12.66 3.95
N LEU A 29 25.76 12.40 4.79
CA LEU A 29 24.36 12.51 4.45
C LEU A 29 23.88 13.96 4.61
N ASP A 30 23.22 14.48 3.58
CA ASP A 30 22.48 15.74 3.62
C ASP A 30 21.05 15.49 4.12
N SER A 31 20.32 14.63 3.41
CA SER A 31 18.92 14.35 3.69
C SER A 31 18.51 12.97 3.15
N ALA A 32 17.33 12.49 3.56
CA ALA A 32 16.77 11.26 2.99
C ALA A 32 15.25 11.38 2.82
N VAL A 33 14.71 10.63 1.85
CA VAL A 33 13.29 10.62 1.53
C VAL A 33 12.82 9.17 1.38
N PHE A 34 11.75 8.82 2.08
CA PHE A 34 11.02 7.57 1.84
C PHE A 34 9.95 7.80 0.77
N VAL A 35 9.88 6.88 -0.20
CA VAL A 35 8.93 6.91 -1.30
C VAL A 35 8.27 5.55 -1.47
N ALA A 36 6.95 5.51 -1.56
CA ALA A 36 6.19 4.30 -1.86
C ALA A 36 4.87 4.64 -2.54
N GLU A 37 4.37 3.72 -3.38
CA GLU A 37 2.99 3.78 -3.84
C GLU A 37 2.08 3.12 -2.81
N VAL A 38 1.04 3.84 -2.37
CA VAL A 38 0.10 3.38 -1.32
C VAL A 38 -1.33 3.79 -1.62
N SER A 39 -2.29 2.94 -1.24
CA SER A 39 -3.73 3.24 -1.24
C SER A 39 -4.37 2.73 0.06
N SER A 40 -5.61 3.11 0.34
CA SER A 40 -6.35 2.36 1.35
C SER A 40 -6.68 0.95 0.82
N LYS A 41 -7.26 0.09 1.65
CA LYS A 41 -7.67 -1.25 1.25
C LYS A 41 -8.96 -1.65 1.95
N GLN A 42 -10.05 -1.68 1.20
CA GLN A 42 -11.32 -2.21 1.70
C GLN A 42 -11.23 -3.74 1.85
N LEU A 43 -11.88 -4.29 2.89
CA LEU A 43 -12.16 -5.71 2.98
C LEU A 43 -13.33 -6.11 2.07
N PHE A 44 -13.03 -6.67 0.90
CA PHE A 44 -14.03 -7.15 -0.04
C PHE A 44 -14.73 -8.42 0.44
N GLY A 45 -15.96 -8.62 -0.02
CA GLY A 45 -16.77 -9.81 0.25
C GLY A 45 -16.04 -11.09 -0.14
N LYS A 46 -15.41 -11.14 -1.32
CA LYS A 46 -14.63 -12.31 -1.76
C LYS A 46 -13.45 -12.67 -0.85
N ASP A 47 -12.94 -11.70 -0.09
CA ASP A 47 -11.78 -11.84 0.79
C ASP A 47 -12.20 -12.17 2.24
N ARG A 48 -13.50 -12.19 2.55
CA ARG A 48 -14.02 -12.58 3.88
C ARG A 48 -14.09 -14.09 4.04
N ALA A 49 -13.74 -14.58 5.23
CA ALA A 49 -13.92 -15.98 5.59
C ALA A 49 -15.41 -16.36 5.56
N GLY A 50 -15.73 -17.50 4.96
CA GLY A 50 -17.11 -17.96 4.82
C GLY A 50 -17.95 -17.14 3.83
N SER A 51 -17.31 -16.41 2.91
CA SER A 51 -18.01 -15.66 1.88
C SER A 51 -18.93 -16.57 1.05
N GLY A 52 -20.16 -16.10 0.86
CA GLY A 52 -21.16 -16.78 0.05
C GLY A 52 -20.75 -16.85 -1.42
N ARG A 53 -21.45 -17.66 -2.20
CA ARG A 53 -21.26 -17.71 -3.66
C ARG A 53 -22.10 -16.62 -4.31
N ILE A 54 -21.70 -16.21 -5.50
CA ILE A 54 -22.58 -15.42 -6.37
C ILE A 54 -23.79 -16.28 -6.70
N GLU A 55 -24.98 -15.84 -6.31
CA GLU A 55 -26.23 -16.57 -6.50
C GLU A 55 -27.41 -15.60 -6.63
N GLY A 56 -28.52 -16.11 -7.17
CA GLY A 56 -29.75 -15.36 -7.39
C GLY A 56 -30.06 -15.10 -8.87
N ASP A 57 -31.32 -14.73 -9.11
CA ASP A 57 -31.84 -14.41 -10.44
C ASP A 57 -31.71 -12.91 -10.72
N PHE A 58 -30.58 -12.53 -11.31
CA PHE A 58 -30.24 -11.15 -11.67
C PHE A 58 -31.28 -10.51 -12.59
N MET A 59 -31.95 -11.30 -13.44
CA MET A 59 -32.98 -10.80 -14.35
C MET A 59 -34.26 -10.40 -13.64
N ARG A 60 -34.45 -10.86 -12.40
CA ARG A 60 -35.58 -10.48 -11.52
C ARG A 60 -35.17 -9.50 -10.42
N GLY A 61 -34.01 -8.86 -10.53
CA GLY A 61 -33.46 -7.97 -9.51
C GLY A 61 -33.11 -8.70 -8.20
N ARG A 62 -33.01 -10.03 -8.23
CA ARG A 62 -32.45 -10.83 -7.14
C ARG A 62 -30.96 -11.04 -7.42
N GLY A 63 -30.15 -11.35 -6.43
CA GLY A 63 -28.72 -11.54 -6.67
C GLY A 63 -27.86 -11.09 -5.51
N THR A 64 -26.55 -11.22 -5.68
CA THR A 64 -25.56 -10.66 -4.78
C THR A 64 -25.53 -9.13 -4.89
N LEU A 65 -25.80 -8.45 -3.78
CA LEU A 65 -25.73 -6.97 -3.68
C LEU A 65 -24.32 -6.44 -3.40
N ASP A 66 -23.39 -7.32 -3.03
CA ASP A 66 -21.96 -7.00 -2.88
C ASP A 66 -21.22 -7.22 -4.22
N PRO A 67 -20.85 -6.15 -4.95
CA PRO A 67 -20.16 -6.27 -6.24
C PRO A 67 -18.76 -6.87 -6.10
N SER A 68 -18.19 -6.86 -4.88
CA SER A 68 -16.86 -7.40 -4.58
C SER A 68 -16.85 -8.89 -4.28
N LEU A 69 -18.01 -9.57 -4.25
CA LEU A 69 -18.09 -11.02 -4.03
C LEU A 69 -17.58 -11.84 -5.23
N ASN A 70 -17.58 -11.25 -6.44
CA ASN A 70 -17.01 -11.91 -7.60
C ASN A 70 -15.49 -12.09 -7.40
N PRO A 71 -14.95 -13.33 -7.48
CA PRO A 71 -13.51 -13.57 -7.33
C PRO A 71 -12.64 -12.71 -8.26
N ASN A 72 -13.15 -12.38 -9.44
CA ASN A 72 -12.46 -11.59 -10.46
C ASN A 72 -12.79 -10.08 -10.41
N ALA A 73 -13.54 -9.60 -9.41
CA ALA A 73 -13.87 -8.19 -9.30
C ALA A 73 -12.84 -7.40 -8.48
N TYR A 74 -12.66 -6.15 -8.88
CA TYR A 74 -12.17 -5.07 -8.02
C TYR A 74 -13.04 -3.85 -8.35
N PRO A 75 -14.07 -3.57 -7.54
CA PRO A 75 -15.02 -2.49 -7.85
C PRO A 75 -14.31 -1.14 -7.95
N MET A 76 -14.76 -0.32 -8.91
CA MET A 76 -14.35 1.09 -9.00
C MET A 76 -14.99 1.87 -7.85
N THR A 77 -14.29 2.87 -7.33
CA THR A 77 -14.66 3.61 -6.12
C THR A 77 -15.06 5.06 -6.40
N ASP A 78 -15.43 5.37 -7.66
CA ASP A 78 -15.83 6.73 -8.06
C ASP A 78 -17.06 7.25 -7.29
N GLU A 79 -18.00 6.35 -6.95
CA GLU A 79 -19.21 6.67 -6.18
C GLU A 79 -19.01 6.57 -4.66
N GLN A 80 -18.37 5.48 -4.20
CA GLN A 80 -18.12 5.23 -2.78
C GLN A 80 -16.62 5.07 -2.54
N ARG A 81 -16.06 6.01 -1.78
CA ARG A 81 -14.66 6.03 -1.39
C ARG A 81 -14.42 5.40 -0.03
N PHE A 82 -13.23 4.86 0.16
CA PHE A 82 -12.79 4.22 1.39
C PHE A 82 -11.52 4.90 1.92
N PRO A 83 -11.63 6.06 2.58
CA PRO A 83 -10.45 6.78 3.05
C PRO A 83 -9.76 6.06 4.22
N SER A 84 -8.45 6.28 4.37
CA SER A 84 -7.62 5.70 5.44
C SER A 84 -6.61 6.73 5.95
N ALA A 85 -6.35 6.76 7.26
CA ALA A 85 -5.29 7.60 7.83
C ALA A 85 -4.05 6.76 8.12
N VAL A 86 -2.89 7.20 7.63
CA VAL A 86 -1.63 6.47 7.78
C VAL A 86 -0.57 7.35 8.44
N THR A 87 0.12 6.80 9.43
CA THR A 87 1.31 7.39 10.05
C THR A 87 2.54 6.61 9.61
N LEU A 88 3.53 7.32 9.07
CA LEU A 88 4.85 6.76 8.77
C LEU A 88 5.78 6.97 9.97
N ARG A 89 6.34 5.89 10.49
CA ARG A 89 7.39 5.91 11.51
C ARG A 89 8.67 5.29 10.98
N ILE A 90 9.81 5.93 11.27
CA ILE A 90 11.13 5.42 10.93
C ILE A 90 11.96 5.37 12.21
N ASN A 91 12.43 4.18 12.58
CA ASN A 91 13.18 3.92 13.82
C ASN A 91 12.50 4.53 15.07
N GLY A 92 11.17 4.41 15.12
CA GLY A 92 10.32 4.91 16.22
C GLY A 92 9.94 6.39 16.15
N VAL A 93 10.54 7.18 15.25
CA VAL A 93 10.25 8.60 15.07
C VAL A 93 9.13 8.78 14.04
N ILE A 94 8.16 9.65 14.30
CA ILE A 94 7.11 9.98 13.33
C ILE A 94 7.72 10.82 12.21
N ALA A 95 7.75 10.27 11.00
CA ALA A 95 8.26 10.94 9.80
C ALA A 95 7.17 11.76 9.10
N GLY A 96 5.93 11.30 9.15
CA GLY A 96 4.81 12.00 8.54
C GLY A 96 3.47 11.32 8.79
N ARG A 97 2.40 12.04 8.47
CA ARG A 97 1.02 11.52 8.44
C ARG A 97 0.41 11.85 7.09
N ALA A 98 -0.37 10.93 6.55
CA ALA A 98 -1.06 11.10 5.27
C ALA A 98 -2.46 10.51 5.36
N THR A 99 -3.42 11.16 4.72
CA THR A 99 -4.73 10.56 4.45
C THR A 99 -4.71 10.00 3.04
N LEU A 100 -5.05 8.72 2.91
CA LEU A 100 -5.27 8.05 1.64
C LEU A 100 -6.73 8.24 1.27
N ALA A 101 -6.97 8.76 0.07
CA ALA A 101 -8.32 9.12 -0.33
C ALA A 101 -9.23 7.90 -0.55
N ASP A 102 -8.66 6.78 -1.03
CA ASP A 102 -9.44 5.66 -1.52
C ASP A 102 -8.64 4.38 -1.81
N ASP A 103 -9.36 3.31 -2.19
CA ASP A 103 -8.89 2.00 -2.70
C ASP A 103 -9.23 1.85 -4.20
N PRO A 104 -8.61 2.64 -5.09
CA PRO A 104 -9.11 2.78 -6.45
C PRO A 104 -8.64 1.66 -7.38
N ALA A 105 -9.44 1.38 -8.41
CA ALA A 105 -9.05 0.53 -9.52
C ALA A 105 -9.61 1.02 -10.86
N ASP A 106 -8.75 1.19 -11.85
CA ASP A 106 -9.11 1.54 -13.22
C ASP A 106 -7.90 1.30 -14.17
N HIS A 107 -7.92 1.91 -15.36
CA HIS A 107 -6.83 1.80 -16.34
C HIS A 107 -5.49 2.41 -15.86
N ARG A 108 -5.51 3.31 -14.88
CA ARG A 108 -4.30 3.93 -14.29
C ARG A 108 -3.45 2.91 -13.53
N GLY A 109 -4.05 1.82 -13.03
CA GLY A 109 -3.33 0.69 -12.45
C GLY A 109 -2.77 -0.26 -13.51
N ILE A 110 -2.08 0.29 -14.52
CA ILE A 110 -1.63 -0.45 -15.70
C ILE A 110 -0.67 -1.60 -15.35
N LEU A 111 0.15 -1.45 -14.31
CA LEU A 111 1.06 -2.53 -13.88
C LEU A 111 0.28 -3.66 -13.23
N SER A 112 -0.76 -3.32 -12.46
CA SER A 112 -1.71 -4.30 -11.90
C SER A 112 -2.44 -5.08 -12.99
N TRP A 113 -2.69 -4.49 -14.17
CA TRP A 113 -3.20 -5.23 -15.33
C TRP A 113 -2.12 -6.09 -16.00
N HIS A 114 -0.95 -5.52 -16.22
CA HIS A 114 0.12 -6.13 -17.02
C HIS A 114 0.75 -7.36 -16.35
N TYR A 115 0.93 -7.33 -15.03
CA TYR A 115 1.60 -8.39 -14.29
C TYR A 115 0.65 -9.44 -13.69
N GLN A 116 -0.56 -9.57 -14.24
CA GLN A 116 -1.48 -10.64 -13.84
C GLN A 116 -0.91 -12.03 -14.14
N MET A 117 -1.24 -12.98 -13.27
CA MET A 117 -0.97 -14.39 -13.55
C MET A 117 -1.87 -14.88 -14.68
N HIS A 118 -1.35 -15.75 -15.52
CA HIS A 118 -2.11 -16.36 -16.62
C HIS A 118 -2.90 -17.58 -16.12
N ASP A 119 -3.59 -17.44 -14.98
CA ASP A 119 -4.34 -18.49 -14.29
C ASP A 119 -5.88 -18.38 -14.50
N ARG A 120 -6.29 -17.54 -15.46
CA ARG A 120 -7.68 -17.21 -15.77
C ARG A 120 -8.43 -16.56 -14.59
N ARG A 121 -7.70 -15.88 -13.69
CA ARG A 121 -8.27 -15.05 -12.60
C ARG A 121 -7.78 -13.62 -12.70
N LEU A 122 -8.57 -12.69 -12.16
CA LEU A 122 -8.17 -11.31 -11.95
C LEU A 122 -7.89 -11.09 -10.47
N ARG A 123 -6.63 -10.81 -10.15
CA ARG A 123 -6.14 -10.61 -8.79
C ARG A 123 -5.82 -9.15 -8.63
N GLU A 124 -6.74 -8.44 -7.98
CA GLU A 124 -6.65 -7.00 -7.73
C GLU A 124 -6.28 -6.17 -8.98
N ALA A 125 -6.76 -6.64 -10.13
CA ALA A 125 -6.45 -6.07 -11.42
C ALA A 125 -6.94 -4.62 -11.49
N GLY A 126 -6.10 -3.75 -12.07
CA GLY A 126 -6.35 -2.33 -12.17
C GLY A 126 -6.24 -1.52 -10.88
N SER A 127 -6.04 -2.15 -9.71
CA SER A 127 -5.84 -1.39 -8.47
C SER A 127 -4.54 -0.58 -8.48
N TYR A 128 -4.53 0.59 -7.84
CA TYR A 128 -3.33 1.43 -7.72
C TYR A 128 -3.41 2.36 -6.50
N GLY A 129 -2.32 3.05 -6.22
CA GLY A 129 -2.23 4.04 -5.17
C GLY A 129 -1.77 5.42 -5.61
N THR A 130 -1.54 6.25 -4.61
CA THR A 130 -0.87 7.54 -4.74
C THR A 130 0.58 7.44 -4.32
N MET A 131 1.40 8.39 -4.76
CA MET A 131 2.80 8.46 -4.37
C MET A 131 2.91 9.09 -2.98
N LEU A 132 3.25 8.30 -1.98
CA LEU A 132 3.66 8.79 -0.67
C LEU A 132 5.14 9.16 -0.73
N ARG A 133 5.45 10.43 -0.43
CA ARG A 133 6.82 10.95 -0.38
C ARG A 133 7.02 11.70 0.93
N VAL A 134 7.87 11.18 1.81
CA VAL A 134 8.05 11.70 3.16
C VAL A 134 9.53 11.89 3.45
N ALA A 135 9.90 13.08 3.92
CA ALA A 135 11.26 13.34 4.39
C ALA A 135 11.53 12.51 5.66
N VAL A 136 12.70 11.86 5.71
CA VAL A 136 13.11 11.11 6.90
C VAL A 136 13.69 12.11 7.92
N PRO A 137 13.13 12.19 9.14
CA PRO A 137 13.66 13.09 10.17
C PRO A 137 15.12 12.79 10.51
N ARG A 138 15.88 13.82 10.86
CA ARG A 138 17.31 13.67 11.23
C ARG A 138 17.51 12.69 12.40
N ASP A 139 16.67 12.79 13.43
CA ASP A 139 16.68 11.89 14.58
C ASP A 139 16.45 10.43 14.20
N ALA A 140 15.63 10.17 13.17
CA ALA A 140 15.38 8.82 12.67
C ALA A 140 16.62 8.26 11.96
N LEU A 141 17.32 9.09 11.19
CA LEU A 141 18.57 8.73 10.50
C LEU A 141 19.70 8.42 11.48
N GLU A 142 19.82 9.21 12.55
CA GLU A 142 20.80 8.97 13.62
C GLU A 142 20.58 7.62 14.30
N ARG A 143 19.33 7.32 14.65
CA ARG A 143 18.96 6.02 15.23
C ARG A 143 19.22 4.88 14.25
N ALA A 144 18.89 5.07 12.98
CA ALA A 144 19.08 4.05 11.95
C ALA A 144 20.57 3.73 11.73
N ALA A 145 21.42 4.75 11.64
CA ALA A 145 22.86 4.59 11.48
C ALA A 145 23.48 3.90 12.71
N ALA A 146 23.10 4.30 13.93
CA ALA A 146 23.58 3.69 15.17
C ALA A 146 23.14 2.22 15.31
N GLN A 147 21.94 1.87 14.85
CA GLN A 147 21.41 0.51 14.88
C GLN A 147 21.85 -0.34 13.68
N GLY A 148 22.48 0.25 12.67
CA GLY A 148 22.83 -0.41 11.41
C GLY A 148 21.64 -0.85 10.57
N GLN A 149 20.44 -0.31 10.81
CA GLN A 149 19.22 -0.66 10.09
C GLN A 149 18.16 0.44 10.10
N LEU A 150 17.44 0.55 8.99
CA LEU A 150 16.21 1.32 8.87
C LEU A 150 15.02 0.42 9.22
N VAL A 151 14.22 0.83 10.20
CA VAL A 151 12.95 0.19 10.55
C VAL A 151 11.82 1.13 10.13
N ILE A 152 11.13 0.80 9.04
CA ILE A 152 10.12 1.65 8.42
C ILE A 152 8.76 1.02 8.68
N ARG A 153 7.87 1.76 9.34
CA ARG A 153 6.54 1.29 9.70
C ARG A 153 5.46 2.22 9.17
N LEU A 154 4.52 1.67 8.42
CA LEU A 154 3.32 2.36 7.95
C LEU A 154 2.15 1.85 8.78
N GLU A 155 1.63 2.71 9.65
CA GLU A 155 0.58 2.40 10.62
C GLU A 155 -0.75 3.00 10.17
N VAL A 156 -1.81 2.21 10.12
CA VAL A 156 -3.17 2.69 9.87
C VAL A 156 -3.83 3.05 11.18
N ASP A 157 -4.35 4.28 11.26
CA ASP A 157 -5.02 4.80 12.44
C ASP A 157 -6.35 4.06 12.70
N ALA A 158 -6.63 3.79 13.97
CA ALA A 158 -7.89 3.18 14.39
C ALA A 158 -9.09 4.14 14.24
N GLU A 159 -8.86 5.46 14.22
CA GLU A 159 -9.91 6.46 14.03
C GLU A 159 -10.40 6.54 12.57
N LEU A 160 -9.55 6.18 11.61
CA LEU A 160 -9.91 6.08 10.19
C LEU A 160 -9.33 4.80 9.57
N PRO A 161 -9.89 3.62 9.92
CA PRO A 161 -9.30 2.31 9.65
C PRO A 161 -9.64 1.80 8.25
N GLY A 162 -9.34 2.59 7.22
CA GLY A 162 -9.62 2.24 5.82
C GLY A 162 -8.68 1.19 5.22
N GLY A 163 -7.78 0.61 6.01
CA GLY A 163 -6.75 -0.31 5.54
C GLY A 163 -5.60 0.37 4.80
N LEU A 164 -4.66 -0.45 4.35
CA LEU A 164 -3.48 -0.02 3.61
C LEU A 164 -3.10 -1.10 2.60
N ALA A 165 -2.84 -0.67 1.38
CA ALA A 165 -2.13 -1.43 0.37
C ALA A 165 -0.83 -0.72 0.00
N ILE A 166 0.24 -1.49 -0.12
CA ILE A 166 1.57 -1.05 -0.53
C ILE A 166 1.93 -1.79 -1.82
N TYR A 167 2.26 -1.03 -2.84
CA TYR A 167 2.50 -1.51 -4.19
C TYR A 167 4.01 -1.59 -4.45
N GLY A 168 4.45 -2.68 -5.07
CA GLY A 168 5.84 -2.85 -5.53
C GLY A 168 5.99 -2.52 -7.01
N ARG A 169 7.22 -2.60 -7.53
CA ARG A 169 7.58 -2.15 -8.89
C ARG A 169 6.85 -2.84 -10.05
N ARG A 170 6.12 -3.92 -9.79
CA ARG A 170 5.34 -4.71 -10.76
C ARG A 170 3.84 -4.69 -10.46
N PHE A 171 3.36 -3.75 -9.66
CA PHE A 171 1.94 -3.64 -9.33
C PHE A 171 1.58 -2.18 -9.07
N GLY A 172 0.34 -1.77 -9.35
CA GLY A 172 -0.10 -0.39 -9.22
C GLY A 172 0.11 0.42 -10.50
N ARG A 173 0.52 1.68 -10.33
CA ARG A 173 0.76 2.63 -11.43
C ARG A 173 2.21 3.05 -11.59
N TYR A 174 3.02 2.98 -10.53
CA TYR A 174 4.41 3.42 -10.52
C TYR A 174 5.34 2.21 -10.46
N PRO A 175 6.36 2.12 -11.34
CA PRO A 175 7.29 1.00 -11.37
C PRO A 175 8.38 1.13 -10.28
N LEU A 176 7.96 1.26 -9.02
CA LEU A 176 8.80 1.55 -7.86
C LEU A 176 8.46 0.59 -6.71
N ASP A 177 9.48 0.01 -6.07
CA ASP A 177 9.34 -0.63 -4.75
C ASP A 177 9.45 0.43 -3.64
N PRO A 178 8.89 0.21 -2.44
CA PRO A 178 9.15 1.08 -1.29
C PRO A 178 10.66 1.35 -1.12
N THR A 179 11.06 2.61 -1.26
CA THR A 179 12.46 3.01 -1.43
C THR A 179 12.83 4.13 -0.47
N VAL A 180 14.03 4.05 0.09
CA VAL A 180 14.68 5.17 0.79
C VAL A 180 15.75 5.75 -0.13
N ILE A 181 15.62 7.03 -0.45
CA ILE A 181 16.56 7.78 -1.26
C ILE A 181 17.44 8.60 -0.31
N PHE A 182 18.75 8.39 -0.36
CA PHE A 182 19.73 9.18 0.37
C PHE A 182 20.32 10.25 -0.54
N LEU A 183 20.32 11.50 -0.07
CA LEU A 183 20.98 12.63 -0.71
C LEU A 183 22.27 12.89 0.05
N LEU A 184 23.40 12.72 -0.63
CA LEU A 184 24.73 12.94 -0.05
C LEU A 184 25.13 14.41 -0.19
N ARG A 185 25.93 14.89 0.76
CA ARG A 185 26.58 16.20 0.67
C ARG A 185 27.55 16.17 -0.51
N ARG A 186 27.63 17.30 -1.21
CA ARG A 186 28.66 17.53 -2.23
C ARG A 186 29.97 17.92 -1.59
#